data_AF-A0A931W3J4-F1
#
_entry.id   AF-A0A931W3J4-F1
#
_cell.length_a   1.000
_cell.length_b   1.000
_cell.length_c   1.000
_cell.angle_alpha   90.00
_cell.angle_beta   90.00
_cell.angle_gamma   90.00
#
_symmetry.space_group_name_H-M   'P 1'
#
loop_
_entity.id
_entity.type
_entity.pdbx_description
1 polymer ?
#
loop_
_entity_poly.entity_id
_entity_poly.type
_entity_poly.pdbx_seq_one_letter_code
_entity_poly.pdbx_strand_id
1 'polypeptide(L)'
;MAEKALVLQGGKLIDGTGRPPVENAVIVIQNGRFQAVGRSGAVAIPAGAEVIDVKGKTVLPGFIDGHGHLEDFHGELYLHLGITTCASIELYQDGPWTLAQKQGTALGKIRGPRIWMSGRAIGAVGTGHEAFGSRTARDNIIVTTPEEVRRAVQRKKELGCEILKVNEFLSLDLLKVAVDEAHGLHMPVAAHSWDVVGSVNAGVDSIEHIWSVGYSSIPYAPARRKLAEDRLGGVIDQELAGAYYQTENYDAVIGAMVEHQVAWTPTIAKWLRPLSPSASRFRERENQILNNPNADLPAAVRTVTDNAYDKLLKRYKPAQLDQAKIGYEKAIEFIRRFVRAGGILKEGSDPPRGMAALLMHQALVMDVEAGVPPMTAIQAATLNVAKTFKKDKDYGSVEPGKVADLSVVEGDPLQDIWMTQNVKMVIMDGKVIDIAFTKYKNPIPSFYSYQSLPLDLEITPLFLIEGSGPTTLKVRGQGGMWPFHQVMLNGKPLPTSFVSKDELKAIIPPEAIPTAGTYIVTLKCEGESFPESHRAHLVVGFKP
;
A
#
# COMPACT_ATOMS: atom_id res chain seq x y z
N MET A 1 -8.04 16.41 36.67
CA MET A 1 -7.59 15.20 37.39
C MET A 1 -6.60 14.48 36.49
N ALA A 2 -5.49 13.94 37.02
CA ALA A 2 -4.55 13.17 36.21
C ALA A 2 -5.25 11.95 35.60
N GLU A 3 -4.92 11.60 34.36
CA GLU A 3 -5.50 10.43 33.69
C GLU A 3 -5.11 9.16 34.47
N LYS A 4 -6.11 8.31 34.71
CA LYS A 4 -5.94 7.02 35.39
C LYS A 4 -4.98 6.16 34.56
N ALA A 5 -3.98 5.55 35.19
CA ALA A 5 -3.05 4.68 34.48
C ALA A 5 -3.77 3.43 33.94
N LEU A 6 -3.45 3.03 32.71
CA LEU A 6 -3.87 1.77 32.10
C LEU A 6 -2.73 0.76 32.21
N VAL A 7 -3.01 -0.46 32.61
CA VAL A 7 -2.01 -1.52 32.80
C VAL A 7 -2.42 -2.78 32.05
N LEU A 8 -1.54 -3.30 31.21
CA LEU A 8 -1.69 -4.62 30.60
C LEU A 8 -0.81 -5.59 31.38
N GLN A 9 -1.36 -6.73 31.81
CA GLN A 9 -0.61 -7.72 32.57
C GLN A 9 -0.85 -9.16 32.14
N GLY A 10 0.14 -10.03 32.36
CA GLY A 10 0.00 -11.49 32.29
C GLY A 10 0.26 -12.12 30.91
N GLY A 11 0.42 -11.32 29.87
CA GLY A 11 0.75 -11.78 28.51
C GLY A 11 2.25 -11.94 28.27
N LYS A 12 2.58 -12.44 27.07
CA LYS A 12 3.95 -12.41 26.53
C LYS A 12 4.18 -11.08 25.82
N LEU A 13 5.28 -10.39 26.08
CA LEU A 13 5.64 -9.17 25.36
C LEU A 13 6.78 -9.44 24.39
N ILE A 14 6.55 -9.15 23.11
CA ILE A 14 7.60 -8.96 22.10
C ILE A 14 7.73 -7.44 21.94
N ASP A 15 8.82 -6.84 22.41
CA ASP A 15 8.92 -5.37 22.51
C ASP A 15 9.31 -4.67 21.20
N GLY A 16 9.55 -5.42 20.11
CA GLY A 16 9.96 -4.90 18.80
C GLY A 16 11.44 -4.54 18.67
N THR A 17 12.23 -4.68 19.74
CA THR A 17 13.66 -4.32 19.71
C THR A 17 14.56 -5.46 19.23
N GLY A 18 14.03 -6.68 19.14
CA GLY A 18 14.79 -7.89 18.85
C GLY A 18 15.32 -8.59 20.11
N ARG A 19 15.13 -7.99 21.30
CA ARG A 19 15.43 -8.64 22.59
C ARG A 19 14.52 -9.86 22.81
N PRO A 20 14.95 -10.82 23.67
CA PRO A 20 14.11 -11.95 24.05
C PRO A 20 12.74 -11.50 24.61
N PRO A 21 11.65 -12.22 24.31
CA PRO A 21 10.33 -11.88 24.83
C PRO A 21 10.28 -11.87 26.36
N VAL A 22 9.44 -11.00 26.92
CA VAL A 22 9.18 -10.94 28.36
C VAL A 22 7.90 -11.72 28.67
N GLU A 23 8.03 -12.85 29.35
CA GLU A 23 6.90 -13.65 29.83
C GLU A 23 6.25 -13.03 31.06
N ASN A 24 4.91 -13.17 31.18
CA ASN A 24 4.11 -12.57 32.26
C ASN A 24 4.42 -11.08 32.44
N ALA A 25 4.42 -10.33 31.34
CA ALA A 25 4.76 -8.93 31.30
C ALA A 25 3.72 -8.06 32.05
N VAL A 26 4.18 -6.90 32.53
CA VAL A 26 3.40 -5.79 33.05
C VAL A 26 3.83 -4.54 32.27
N ILE A 27 2.86 -3.87 31.66
CA ILE A 27 3.05 -2.67 30.84
C ILE A 27 2.18 -1.57 31.44
N VAL A 28 2.80 -0.54 32.00
CA VAL A 28 2.12 0.60 32.61
C VAL A 28 2.08 1.75 31.61
N ILE A 29 0.88 2.24 31.32
CA ILE A 29 0.60 3.32 30.37
C ILE A 29 -0.04 4.47 31.15
N GLN A 30 0.49 5.69 30.93
CA GLN A 30 -0.10 6.90 31.48
C GLN A 30 0.21 8.09 30.58
N ASN A 31 -0.77 8.97 30.37
CA ASN A 31 -0.68 10.15 29.51
C ASN A 31 -0.20 9.79 28.08
N GLY A 32 -0.75 8.70 27.52
CA GLY A 32 -0.44 8.22 26.18
C GLY A 32 0.96 7.65 25.96
N ARG A 33 1.74 7.41 27.02
CA ARG A 33 3.12 6.88 26.93
C ARG A 33 3.34 5.68 27.84
N PHE A 34 4.29 4.82 27.47
CA PHE A 34 4.76 3.74 28.34
C PHE A 34 5.54 4.34 29.51
N GLN A 35 5.06 4.15 30.74
CA GLN A 35 5.74 4.63 31.95
C GLN A 35 6.75 3.58 32.45
N ALA A 36 6.36 2.32 32.45
CA ALA A 36 7.20 1.20 32.87
C ALA A 36 6.80 -0.07 32.14
N VAL A 37 7.80 -0.90 31.79
CA VAL A 37 7.64 -2.14 31.03
C VAL A 37 8.57 -3.17 31.62
N GLY A 38 8.07 -4.37 31.91
CA GLY A 38 8.91 -5.43 32.45
C GLY A 38 8.12 -6.64 32.90
N ARG A 39 8.79 -7.59 33.55
CA ARG A 39 8.15 -8.80 34.08
C ARG A 39 7.34 -8.47 35.33
N SER A 40 6.25 -9.22 35.57
CA SER A 40 5.50 -9.17 36.82
C SER A 40 6.42 -9.35 38.04
N GLY A 41 6.21 -8.52 39.06
CA GLY A 41 7.06 -8.41 40.25
C GLY A 41 8.23 -7.44 40.12
N ALA A 42 8.66 -7.09 38.90
CA ALA A 42 9.70 -6.08 38.67
C ALA A 42 9.13 -4.67 38.37
N VAL A 43 7.85 -4.59 38.00
CA VAL A 43 7.15 -3.33 37.70
C VAL A 43 6.04 -3.13 38.72
N ALA A 44 6.03 -1.97 39.38
CA ALA A 44 4.97 -1.59 40.29
C ALA A 44 3.72 -1.16 39.52
N ILE A 45 2.56 -1.70 39.92
CA ILE A 45 1.25 -1.29 39.37
C ILE A 45 0.75 -0.09 40.19
N PRO A 46 0.51 1.08 39.57
CA PRO A 46 0.00 2.25 40.27
C PRO A 46 -1.34 1.98 40.96
N ALA A 47 -1.53 2.54 42.16
CA ALA A 47 -2.79 2.41 42.89
C ALA A 47 -3.95 2.99 42.08
N GLY A 48 -5.06 2.25 42.00
CA GLY A 48 -6.23 2.67 41.24
C GLY A 48 -6.05 2.62 39.73
N ALA A 49 -5.01 1.97 39.18
CA ALA A 49 -4.88 1.72 37.75
C ALA A 49 -6.05 0.88 37.20
N GLU A 50 -6.40 1.10 35.94
CA GLU A 50 -7.24 0.17 35.18
C GLU A 50 -6.37 -0.97 34.66
N VAL A 51 -6.70 -2.21 35.03
CA VAL A 51 -5.89 -3.38 34.70
C VAL A 51 -6.63 -4.26 33.70
N ILE A 52 -6.00 -4.54 32.57
CA ILE A 52 -6.46 -5.48 31.54
C ILE A 52 -5.59 -6.73 31.60
N ASP A 53 -6.22 -7.87 31.84
CA ASP A 53 -5.56 -9.18 31.77
C ASP A 53 -5.42 -9.64 30.31
N VAL A 54 -4.17 -9.79 29.87
CA VAL A 54 -3.80 -10.28 28.54
C VAL A 54 -3.13 -11.65 28.60
N LYS A 55 -3.36 -12.42 29.67
CA LYS A 55 -2.91 -13.81 29.78
C LYS A 55 -3.33 -14.64 28.56
N GLY A 56 -2.39 -15.48 28.11
CA GLY A 56 -2.56 -16.33 26.92
C GLY A 56 -2.47 -15.57 25.58
N LYS A 57 -2.20 -14.27 25.60
CA LYS A 57 -2.01 -13.43 24.41
C LYS A 57 -0.57 -12.94 24.31
N THR A 58 -0.21 -12.47 23.12
CA THR A 58 1.07 -11.80 22.87
C THR A 58 0.83 -10.33 22.61
N VAL A 59 1.59 -9.47 23.29
CA VAL A 59 1.59 -8.01 23.13
C VAL A 59 2.79 -7.63 22.27
N LEU A 60 2.54 -6.82 21.24
CA LEU A 60 3.53 -6.28 20.30
C LEU A 60 3.42 -4.74 20.25
N PRO A 61 4.44 -4.02 19.75
CA PRO A 61 4.24 -2.63 19.35
C PRO A 61 3.09 -2.57 18.34
N GLY A 62 2.38 -1.45 18.32
CA GLY A 62 1.44 -1.17 17.24
C GLY A 62 2.15 -1.29 15.89
N PHE A 63 1.56 -2.05 14.96
CA PHE A 63 2.17 -2.24 13.65
C PHE A 63 2.15 -0.94 12.86
N ILE A 64 3.15 -0.78 12.00
CA ILE A 64 3.32 0.37 11.11
C ILE A 64 3.32 -0.16 9.69
N ASP A 65 2.31 0.20 8.91
CA ASP A 65 2.33 -0.06 7.47
C ASP A 65 3.30 0.91 6.81
N GLY A 66 4.46 0.41 6.39
CA GLY A 66 5.56 1.23 5.89
C GLY A 66 5.38 1.74 4.46
N HIS A 67 4.35 1.28 3.74
CA HIS A 67 4.08 1.71 2.37
C HIS A 67 2.58 1.59 2.09
N GLY A 68 1.79 2.55 2.57
CA GLY A 68 0.37 2.61 2.30
C GLY A 68 0.02 3.58 1.19
N HIS A 69 -1.04 3.28 0.44
CA HIS A 69 -1.81 4.27 -0.31
C HIS A 69 -3.15 4.45 0.42
N LEU A 70 -3.26 5.55 1.16
CA LEU A 70 -4.41 5.81 2.03
C LEU A 70 -5.67 6.10 1.20
N GLU A 71 -6.77 5.42 1.55
CA GLU A 71 -8.11 5.68 1.04
C GLU A 71 -9.07 5.87 2.22
N ASP A 72 -10.19 6.54 1.98
CA ASP A 72 -11.16 6.92 3.02
C ASP A 72 -11.79 5.73 3.75
N PHE A 73 -11.91 4.57 3.10
CA PHE A 73 -12.44 3.33 3.67
C PHE A 73 -11.40 2.43 4.35
N HIS A 74 -10.10 2.76 4.31
CA HIS A 74 -9.05 1.90 4.89
C HIS A 74 -9.01 1.94 6.43
N GLY A 75 -9.61 2.95 7.07
CA GLY A 75 -9.47 3.21 8.50
C GLY A 75 -9.79 2.01 9.39
N GLU A 76 -10.99 1.41 9.24
CA GLU A 76 -11.38 0.23 10.04
C GLU A 76 -10.53 -1.00 9.71
N LEU A 77 -10.12 -1.16 8.45
CA LEU A 77 -9.29 -2.29 8.02
C LEU A 77 -7.91 -2.26 8.69
N TYR A 78 -7.27 -1.09 8.76
CA TYR A 78 -6.01 -0.89 9.47
C TYR A 78 -6.14 -1.25 10.95
N LEU A 79 -7.15 -0.72 11.64
CA LEU A 79 -7.36 -0.97 13.08
C LEU A 79 -7.70 -2.43 13.36
N HIS A 80 -8.56 -3.04 12.53
CA HIS A 80 -8.93 -4.47 12.62
C HIS A 80 -7.72 -5.40 12.54
N LEU A 81 -6.68 -4.98 11.83
CA LEU A 81 -5.44 -5.71 11.62
C LEU A 81 -4.28 -5.19 12.49
N GLY A 82 -4.55 -4.36 13.49
CA GLY A 82 -3.54 -3.96 14.48
C GLY A 82 -2.53 -2.92 13.98
N ILE A 83 -2.81 -2.29 12.84
CA ILE A 83 -2.00 -1.20 12.32
C ILE A 83 -2.40 0.09 13.02
N THR A 84 -1.45 0.65 13.76
CA THR A 84 -1.64 1.91 14.49
C THR A 84 -1.14 3.10 13.71
N THR A 85 -0.26 2.89 12.73
CA THR A 85 0.33 3.94 11.91
C THR A 85 0.43 3.48 10.45
N CYS A 86 0.08 4.38 9.53
CA CYS A 86 0.25 4.21 8.09
C CYS A 86 1.23 5.29 7.59
N ALA A 87 2.37 4.86 7.05
CA ALA A 87 3.21 5.70 6.22
C ALA A 87 2.58 5.74 4.82
N SER A 88 1.86 6.82 4.52
CA SER A 88 1.27 7.05 3.20
C SER A 88 2.38 7.46 2.24
N ILE A 89 2.84 6.51 1.45
CA ILE A 89 3.93 6.67 0.48
C ILE A 89 3.30 6.79 -0.90
N GLU A 90 3.30 8.00 -1.43
CA GLU A 90 2.70 8.39 -2.72
C GLU A 90 1.17 8.44 -2.73
N LEU A 91 0.61 9.58 -3.12
CA LEU A 91 -0.81 9.76 -3.44
C LEU A 91 -0.93 10.69 -4.65
N TYR A 92 -2.11 10.76 -5.27
CA TYR A 92 -2.41 11.66 -6.39
C TYR A 92 -2.50 13.14 -5.98
N GLN A 93 -2.25 13.49 -4.72
CA GLN A 93 -2.34 14.85 -4.21
C GLN A 93 -1.28 15.16 -3.17
N ASP A 94 -0.93 16.44 -3.12
CA ASP A 94 -0.30 17.05 -1.95
C ASP A 94 -1.35 17.87 -1.20
N GLY A 95 -1.33 17.81 0.13
CA GLY A 95 -2.02 18.80 0.95
C GLY A 95 -3.34 18.35 1.58
N PRO A 96 -4.46 19.04 1.29
CA PRO A 96 -5.53 19.29 2.26
C PRO A 96 -6.29 18.04 2.68
N TRP A 97 -6.51 17.08 1.78
CA TRP A 97 -7.27 15.88 2.15
C TRP A 97 -6.49 14.98 3.09
N THR A 98 -5.28 14.56 2.72
CA THR A 98 -4.45 13.70 3.58
C THR A 98 -4.09 14.41 4.88
N LEU A 99 -3.90 15.74 4.85
CA LEU A 99 -3.75 16.54 6.06
C LEU A 99 -5.00 16.49 6.94
N ALA A 100 -6.21 16.62 6.36
CA ALA A 100 -7.47 16.50 7.08
C ALA A 100 -7.69 15.09 7.63
N GLN A 101 -7.31 14.03 6.89
CA GLN A 101 -7.30 12.65 7.38
C GLN A 101 -6.39 12.52 8.59
N LYS A 102 -5.14 12.98 8.48
CA LYS A 102 -4.15 12.96 9.56
C LYS A 102 -4.62 13.72 10.81
N GLN A 103 -5.16 14.92 10.64
CA GLN A 103 -5.69 15.71 11.76
C GLN A 103 -6.93 15.06 12.36
N GLY A 104 -7.82 14.52 11.53
CA GLY A 104 -9.02 13.83 11.95
C GLY A 104 -8.72 12.59 12.78
N THR A 105 -7.77 11.76 12.36
CA THR A 105 -7.36 10.57 13.13
C THR A 105 -6.66 10.96 14.43
N ALA A 106 -5.75 11.95 14.41
CA ALA A 106 -5.10 12.45 15.62
C ALA A 106 -6.08 13.04 16.66
N LEU A 107 -7.20 13.62 16.22
CA LEU A 107 -8.26 14.15 17.08
C LEU A 107 -9.31 13.09 17.47
N GLY A 108 -9.20 11.85 16.97
CA GLY A 108 -10.22 10.81 17.17
C GLY A 108 -11.55 11.08 16.46
N LYS A 109 -11.58 12.01 15.51
CA LYS A 109 -12.76 12.35 14.69
C LYS A 109 -12.88 11.48 13.44
N ILE A 110 -11.75 10.91 13.00
CA ILE A 110 -11.70 9.92 11.93
C ILE A 110 -11.21 8.61 12.52
N ARG A 111 -11.93 7.52 12.26
CA ARG A 111 -11.53 6.18 12.69
C ARG A 111 -10.45 5.67 11.75
N GLY A 112 -9.25 5.42 12.26
CA GLY A 112 -8.15 4.93 11.47
C GLY A 112 -6.80 5.10 12.16
N PRO A 113 -5.71 4.71 11.49
CA PRO A 113 -4.37 4.80 12.03
C PRO A 113 -3.89 6.26 12.04
N ARG A 114 -2.81 6.51 12.78
CA ARG A 114 -1.99 7.70 12.60
C ARG A 114 -1.39 7.72 11.20
N ILE A 115 -1.24 8.90 10.60
CA ILE A 115 -0.76 9.03 9.22
C ILE A 115 0.56 9.80 9.18
N TRP A 116 1.58 9.22 8.54
CA TRP A 116 2.79 9.91 8.10
C TRP A 116 2.68 10.11 6.59
N MET A 117 2.81 11.35 6.12
CA MET A 117 2.44 11.72 4.75
C MET A 117 3.65 12.05 3.90
N SER A 118 3.72 11.49 2.68
CA SER A 118 4.62 11.96 1.62
C SER A 118 3.95 12.82 0.55
N GLY A 119 2.65 12.64 0.30
CA GLY A 119 1.97 13.21 -0.87
C GLY A 119 2.50 12.65 -2.20
N ARG A 120 2.35 13.39 -3.30
CA ARG A 120 2.81 13.06 -4.67
C ARG A 120 4.31 12.81 -4.73
N ALA A 121 4.73 11.88 -5.59
CA ALA A 121 6.14 11.69 -5.88
C ALA A 121 6.71 12.85 -6.71
N ILE A 122 7.98 13.20 -6.48
CA ILE A 122 8.78 14.02 -7.41
C ILE A 122 9.37 13.09 -8.48
N GLY A 123 9.23 13.46 -9.74
CA GLY A 123 9.77 12.71 -10.87
C GLY A 123 10.24 13.61 -11.99
N ALA A 124 10.75 13.03 -13.06
CA ALA A 124 11.12 13.73 -14.28
C ALA A 124 10.37 13.17 -15.48
N VAL A 125 10.40 13.90 -16.61
CA VAL A 125 9.91 13.38 -17.89
C VAL A 125 10.92 12.35 -18.39
N GLY A 126 10.58 11.07 -18.28
CA GLY A 126 11.45 9.96 -18.63
C GLY A 126 10.84 9.02 -19.66
N THR A 127 11.06 9.33 -20.94
CA THR A 127 10.91 8.51 -22.17
C THR A 127 9.51 8.24 -22.75
N GLY A 128 9.46 8.28 -24.10
CA GLY A 128 8.69 7.53 -25.12
C GLY A 128 7.23 7.10 -24.93
N HIS A 129 6.76 6.96 -23.70
CA HIS A 129 5.40 6.56 -23.35
C HIS A 129 4.71 7.73 -22.65
N GLU A 130 4.53 8.82 -23.40
CA GLU A 130 3.54 9.88 -23.13
C GLU A 130 2.10 9.39 -23.38
N ALA A 131 1.82 8.10 -23.13
CA ALA A 131 0.45 7.63 -23.14
C ALA A 131 -0.20 8.13 -21.86
N PHE A 132 -1.13 9.08 -22.00
CA PHE A 132 -2.14 9.38 -21.00
C PHE A 132 -2.73 8.04 -20.51
N GLY A 133 -2.73 7.80 -19.19
CA GLY A 133 -3.21 6.55 -18.59
C GLY A 133 -2.18 5.41 -18.45
N SER A 134 -0.92 5.61 -18.83
CA SER A 134 0.16 4.67 -18.47
C SER A 134 0.50 4.74 -16.96
N ARG A 135 1.03 3.66 -16.36
CA ARG A 135 1.56 3.69 -14.98
C ARG A 135 2.78 4.62 -14.81
N THR A 136 3.25 5.19 -15.92
CA THR A 136 4.27 6.24 -16.03
C THR A 136 3.66 7.63 -15.86
N ALA A 137 2.37 7.82 -16.15
CA ALA A 137 1.60 9.04 -15.87
C ALA A 137 1.02 9.03 -14.44
N ARG A 138 1.74 8.44 -13.47
CA ARG A 138 1.49 8.74 -12.05
C ARG A 138 1.62 10.23 -11.93
N ASP A 139 0.61 10.93 -11.42
CA ASP A 139 0.58 12.38 -11.27
C ASP A 139 1.77 12.88 -10.44
N ASN A 140 2.99 12.83 -10.98
CA ASN A 140 4.21 13.22 -10.31
C ASN A 140 4.35 14.73 -10.41
N ILE A 141 5.04 15.31 -9.44
CA ILE A 141 5.57 16.66 -9.61
C ILE A 141 6.77 16.53 -10.54
N ILE A 142 6.57 16.94 -11.78
CA ILE A 142 7.61 16.90 -12.81
C ILE A 142 8.58 18.06 -12.60
N VAL A 143 9.86 17.74 -12.48
CA VAL A 143 10.95 18.70 -12.33
C VAL A 143 12.06 18.40 -13.34
N THR A 144 12.73 19.45 -13.78
CA THR A 144 13.80 19.39 -14.79
C THR A 144 15.07 20.11 -14.35
N THR A 145 14.99 20.95 -13.31
CA THR A 145 16.12 21.73 -12.79
C THR A 145 16.30 21.57 -11.28
N PRO A 146 17.51 21.78 -10.74
CA PRO A 146 17.75 21.78 -9.29
C PRO A 146 16.85 22.77 -8.53
N GLU A 147 16.59 23.95 -9.08
CA GLU A 147 15.75 24.97 -8.45
C GLU A 147 14.28 24.54 -8.36
N GLU A 148 13.77 23.84 -9.39
CA GLU A 148 12.43 23.24 -9.35
C GLU A 148 12.33 22.14 -8.29
N VAL A 149 13.36 21.29 -8.18
CA VAL A 149 13.44 20.27 -7.12
C VAL A 149 13.35 20.92 -5.75
N ARG A 150 14.19 21.92 -5.46
CA ARG A 150 14.21 22.58 -4.14
C ARG A 150 12.86 23.21 -3.81
N ARG A 151 12.27 23.95 -4.76
CA ARG A 151 10.94 24.54 -4.58
C ARG A 151 9.86 23.49 -4.31
N ALA A 152 9.88 22.36 -5.02
CA ALA A 152 8.92 21.29 -4.81
C ALA A 152 9.06 20.68 -3.40
N VAL A 153 10.28 20.38 -2.97
CA VAL A 153 10.55 19.82 -1.62
C VAL A 153 10.12 20.78 -0.52
N GLN A 154 10.47 22.07 -0.63
CA GLN A 154 10.04 23.11 0.33
C GLN A 154 8.52 23.22 0.40
N ARG A 155 7.84 23.24 -0.76
CA ARG A 155 6.37 23.29 -0.81
C ARG A 155 5.73 22.09 -0.13
N LYS A 156 6.30 20.89 -0.30
CA LYS A 156 5.80 19.68 0.37
C LYS A 156 5.93 19.78 1.89
N LYS A 157 7.04 20.33 2.39
CA LYS A 157 7.24 20.60 3.81
C LYS A 157 6.18 21.58 4.35
N GLU A 158 5.91 22.68 3.64
CA GLU A 158 4.88 23.65 4.01
C GLU A 158 3.47 23.02 4.08
N LEU A 159 3.20 22.06 3.19
CA LEU A 159 1.94 21.31 3.17
C LEU A 159 1.86 20.21 4.25
N GLY A 160 2.89 20.08 5.09
CA GLY A 160 2.93 19.15 6.22
C GLY A 160 3.40 17.74 5.87
N CYS A 161 4.02 17.53 4.70
CA CYS A 161 4.68 16.27 4.39
C CYS A 161 5.89 16.05 5.31
N GLU A 162 6.06 14.81 5.76
CA GLU A 162 7.15 14.41 6.66
C GLU A 162 8.14 13.48 5.98
N ILE A 163 7.75 12.92 4.84
CA ILE A 163 8.53 11.99 4.02
C ILE A 163 8.57 12.60 2.62
N LEU A 164 9.71 12.52 1.93
CA LEU A 164 9.78 12.81 0.51
C LEU A 164 9.68 11.51 -0.28
N LYS A 165 8.82 11.48 -1.29
CA LYS A 165 8.76 10.39 -2.27
C LYS A 165 9.37 10.84 -3.59
N VAL A 166 10.26 10.04 -4.16
CA VAL A 166 10.85 10.23 -5.49
C VAL A 166 10.60 9.02 -6.39
N ASN A 167 10.53 9.24 -7.70
CA ASN A 167 10.23 8.21 -8.70
C ASN A 167 11.47 7.76 -9.51
N GLU A 168 11.34 6.61 -10.19
CA GLU A 168 12.43 5.83 -10.82
C GLU A 168 13.28 6.67 -11.80
N PHE A 169 12.67 7.56 -12.59
CA PHE A 169 13.35 8.25 -13.68
C PHE A 169 13.84 9.68 -13.37
N LEU A 170 13.83 10.09 -12.11
CA LEU A 170 14.55 11.30 -11.73
C LEU A 170 16.04 11.07 -11.95
N SER A 171 16.74 11.97 -12.66
CA SER A 171 18.18 11.81 -12.88
C SER A 171 18.92 11.79 -11.54
N LEU A 172 20.05 11.08 -11.46
CA LEU A 172 20.82 10.98 -10.21
C LEU A 172 21.27 12.34 -9.67
N ASP A 173 21.59 13.30 -10.55
CA ASP A 173 21.94 14.67 -10.15
C ASP A 173 20.76 15.38 -9.47
N LEU A 174 19.55 15.29 -10.06
CA LEU A 174 18.35 15.89 -9.47
C LEU A 174 17.88 15.12 -8.22
N LEU A 175 18.10 13.80 -8.19
CA LEU A 175 17.85 12.98 -7.01
C LEU A 175 18.73 13.42 -5.84
N LYS A 176 20.03 13.66 -6.08
CA LYS A 176 20.94 14.17 -5.05
C LYS A 176 20.48 15.52 -4.50
N VAL A 177 20.06 16.44 -5.38
CA VAL A 177 19.49 17.73 -4.97
C VAL A 177 18.22 17.53 -4.12
N ALA A 178 17.36 16.59 -4.50
CA ALA A 178 16.13 16.29 -3.76
C ALA A 178 16.43 15.73 -2.37
N VAL A 179 17.41 14.82 -2.27
CA VAL A 179 17.88 14.25 -1.01
C VAL A 179 18.46 15.33 -0.10
N ASP A 180 19.37 16.16 -0.61
CA ASP A 180 20.02 17.20 0.19
C ASP A 180 19.01 18.21 0.75
N GLU A 181 18.07 18.66 -0.07
CA GLU A 181 17.03 19.58 0.36
C GLU A 181 16.09 18.93 1.39
N ALA A 182 15.68 17.68 1.16
CA ALA A 182 14.78 16.96 2.07
C ALA A 182 15.42 16.70 3.42
N HIS A 183 16.68 16.26 3.44
CA HIS A 183 17.44 16.04 4.67
C HIS A 183 17.67 17.35 5.44
N GLY A 184 17.93 18.46 4.73
CA GLY A 184 17.98 19.80 5.32
C GLY A 184 16.68 20.23 6.02
N LEU A 185 15.54 19.68 5.58
CA LEU A 185 14.21 19.88 6.18
C LEU A 185 13.77 18.74 7.12
N HIS A 186 14.68 17.82 7.46
CA HIS A 186 14.43 16.63 8.27
C HIS A 186 13.31 15.73 7.70
N MET A 187 13.29 15.58 6.37
CA MET A 187 12.38 14.68 5.66
C MET A 187 13.17 13.50 5.09
N PRO A 188 12.93 12.27 5.56
CA PRO A 188 13.51 11.07 4.97
C PRO A 188 13.01 10.84 3.55
N VAL A 189 13.83 10.22 2.70
CA VAL A 189 13.52 10.05 1.27
C VAL A 189 13.26 8.58 0.93
N ALA A 190 12.05 8.28 0.48
CA ALA A 190 11.66 6.99 -0.08
C ALA A 190 11.70 7.06 -1.61
N ALA A 191 12.31 6.07 -2.26
CA ALA A 191 12.51 6.06 -3.71
C ALA A 191 11.92 4.83 -4.37
N HIS A 192 11.16 5.03 -5.45
CA HIS A 192 11.22 4.04 -6.52
C HIS A 192 12.54 4.22 -7.26
N SER A 193 13.19 3.12 -7.64
CA SER A 193 14.45 3.19 -8.36
C SER A 193 14.55 2.11 -9.42
N TRP A 194 15.05 2.46 -10.60
CA TRP A 194 15.59 1.48 -11.55
C TRP A 194 17.11 1.37 -11.47
N ASP A 195 17.77 2.16 -10.62
CA ASP A 195 19.21 2.09 -10.35
C ASP A 195 19.46 2.29 -8.84
N VAL A 196 19.29 1.21 -8.08
CA VAL A 196 19.39 1.22 -6.62
C VAL A 196 20.76 1.66 -6.16
N VAL A 197 21.84 1.23 -6.81
CA VAL A 197 23.20 1.63 -6.42
C VAL A 197 23.37 3.13 -6.58
N GLY A 198 22.93 3.70 -7.71
CA GLY A 198 22.92 5.15 -7.91
C GLY A 198 22.06 5.89 -6.89
N SER A 199 20.85 5.41 -6.61
CA SER A 199 19.95 6.03 -5.62
C SER A 199 20.49 5.98 -4.19
N VAL A 200 21.11 4.87 -3.80
CA VAL A 200 21.76 4.69 -2.50
C VAL A 200 22.92 5.66 -2.36
N ASN A 201 23.78 5.79 -3.38
CA ASN A 201 24.88 6.75 -3.39
C ASN A 201 24.39 8.21 -3.35
N ALA A 202 23.18 8.48 -3.86
CA ALA A 202 22.54 9.79 -3.75
C ALA A 202 22.01 10.10 -2.35
N GLY A 203 21.90 9.09 -1.46
CA GLY A 203 21.56 9.25 -0.05
C GLY A 203 20.09 9.01 0.31
N VAL A 204 19.34 8.22 -0.49
CA VAL A 204 17.95 7.87 -0.13
C VAL A 204 17.89 7.02 1.15
N ASP A 205 16.84 7.18 1.95
CA ASP A 205 16.66 6.43 3.21
C ASP A 205 15.98 5.08 2.99
N SER A 206 15.12 4.96 1.96
CA SER A 206 14.50 3.70 1.58
C SER A 206 14.33 3.49 0.09
N ILE A 207 14.48 2.24 -0.32
CA ILE A 207 14.11 1.73 -1.63
C ILE A 207 12.79 0.98 -1.52
N GLU A 208 11.88 1.27 -2.44
CA GLU A 208 10.59 0.61 -2.50
C GLU A 208 10.56 -0.42 -3.63
N HIS A 209 9.90 -1.54 -3.34
CA HIS A 209 9.53 -2.68 -4.18
C HIS A 209 10.63 -3.62 -4.66
N ILE A 210 10.21 -4.86 -4.93
CA ILE A 210 11.07 -5.94 -5.42
C ILE A 210 11.67 -5.69 -6.80
N TRP A 211 10.98 -4.95 -7.66
CA TRP A 211 11.56 -4.63 -8.97
C TRP A 211 12.77 -3.72 -8.88
N SER A 212 12.86 -2.84 -7.89
CA SER A 212 13.94 -1.85 -7.83
C SER A 212 15.28 -2.56 -7.70
N VAL A 213 15.34 -3.51 -6.76
CA VAL A 213 16.52 -4.35 -6.56
C VAL A 213 16.70 -5.37 -7.69
N GLY A 214 15.62 -5.92 -8.23
CA GLY A 214 15.65 -6.85 -9.35
C GLY A 214 16.22 -6.25 -10.63
N TYR A 215 15.85 -5.02 -10.98
CA TYR A 215 16.43 -4.29 -12.11
C TYR A 215 17.90 -4.02 -11.87
N SER A 216 18.25 -3.57 -10.66
CA SER A 216 19.61 -3.20 -10.31
C SER A 216 20.58 -4.38 -10.35
N SER A 217 20.07 -5.61 -10.29
CA SER A 217 20.86 -6.83 -10.54
C SER A 217 21.35 -6.97 -11.98
N ILE A 218 20.77 -6.26 -12.95
CA ILE A 218 21.20 -6.29 -14.35
C ILE A 218 22.28 -5.21 -14.55
N PRO A 219 23.57 -5.54 -14.73
CA PRO A 219 24.66 -4.56 -14.71
C PRO A 219 24.69 -3.71 -15.99
N TYR A 220 24.20 -4.26 -17.11
CA TYR A 220 24.12 -3.52 -18.37
C TYR A 220 22.95 -2.53 -18.36
N ALA A 221 23.25 -1.26 -18.11
CA ALA A 221 22.26 -0.20 -17.90
C ALA A 221 21.20 -0.07 -19.02
N PRO A 222 21.51 -0.21 -20.32
CA PRO A 222 20.49 -0.16 -21.37
C PRO A 222 19.45 -1.30 -21.28
N ALA A 223 19.87 -2.52 -20.95
CA ALA A 223 18.93 -3.64 -20.75
C ALA A 223 18.10 -3.45 -19.48
N ARG A 224 18.73 -2.98 -18.40
CA ARG A 224 18.04 -2.62 -17.16
C ARG A 224 16.93 -1.59 -17.40
N ARG A 225 17.29 -0.49 -18.05
CA ARG A 225 16.38 0.60 -18.39
C ARG A 225 15.22 0.11 -19.25
N LYS A 226 15.52 -0.68 -20.30
CA LYS A 226 14.48 -1.25 -21.16
C LYS A 226 13.47 -2.08 -20.36
N LEU A 227 13.92 -2.93 -19.43
CA LEU A 227 13.01 -3.74 -18.61
C LEU A 227 12.11 -2.86 -17.72
N ALA A 228 12.66 -1.78 -17.15
CA ALA A 228 11.89 -0.82 -16.36
C ALA A 228 10.83 -0.10 -17.22
N GLU A 229 11.21 0.37 -18.41
CA GLU A 229 10.31 1.01 -19.37
C GLU A 229 9.21 0.05 -19.87
N ASP A 230 9.57 -1.19 -20.24
CA ASP A 230 8.63 -2.22 -20.66
C ASP A 230 7.61 -2.52 -19.56
N ARG A 231 8.04 -2.61 -18.29
CA ARG A 231 7.14 -2.87 -17.14
C ARG A 231 6.18 -1.71 -16.91
N LEU A 232 6.69 -0.49 -17.01
CA LEU A 232 5.90 0.73 -16.80
C LEU A 232 4.91 0.99 -17.94
N GLY A 233 5.32 0.73 -19.19
CA GLY A 233 4.45 0.77 -20.37
C GLY A 233 3.44 -0.38 -20.43
N GLY A 234 3.59 -1.40 -19.58
CA GLY A 234 2.73 -2.57 -19.54
C GLY A 234 2.96 -3.54 -20.69
N VAL A 235 4.15 -3.50 -21.30
CA VAL A 235 4.65 -4.49 -22.28
C VAL A 235 4.95 -5.81 -21.56
N ILE A 236 5.47 -5.73 -20.33
CA ILE A 236 5.66 -6.87 -19.45
C ILE A 236 4.99 -6.63 -18.10
N ASP A 237 4.35 -7.67 -17.58
CA ASP A 237 3.78 -7.66 -16.25
C ASP A 237 4.86 -7.83 -15.16
N GLN A 238 4.67 -7.17 -14.02
CA GLN A 238 5.63 -7.21 -12.91
C GLN A 238 5.94 -8.63 -12.44
N GLU A 239 4.93 -9.50 -12.42
CA GLU A 239 5.08 -10.90 -11.99
C GLU A 239 5.98 -11.70 -12.95
N LEU A 240 6.08 -11.28 -14.23
CA LEU A 240 6.93 -11.91 -15.25
C LEU A 240 8.33 -11.29 -15.33
N ALA A 241 8.43 -9.99 -15.04
CA ALA A 241 9.70 -9.25 -15.07
C ALA A 241 10.76 -9.87 -14.15
N GLY A 242 10.33 -10.50 -13.04
CA GLY A 242 11.21 -11.16 -12.09
C GLY A 242 12.10 -12.25 -12.67
N ALA A 243 11.68 -12.92 -13.74
CA ALA A 243 12.49 -13.95 -14.36
C ALA A 243 13.79 -13.42 -15.00
N TYR A 244 13.83 -12.14 -15.35
CA TYR A 244 15.00 -11.49 -15.96
C TYR A 244 16.05 -11.01 -14.96
N TYR A 245 15.78 -11.09 -13.65
CA TYR A 245 16.74 -10.68 -12.63
C TYR A 245 17.97 -11.60 -12.64
N GLN A 246 19.16 -11.05 -12.43
CA GLN A 246 20.45 -11.75 -12.49
C GLN A 246 20.97 -11.96 -11.06
N THR A 247 20.69 -13.13 -10.49
CA THR A 247 20.95 -13.42 -9.07
C THR A 247 22.44 -13.43 -8.74
N GLU A 248 23.30 -13.67 -9.73
CA GLU A 248 24.76 -13.57 -9.63
C GLU A 248 25.24 -12.17 -9.22
N ASN A 249 24.45 -11.12 -9.46
CA ASN A 249 24.81 -9.74 -9.17
C ASN A 249 24.13 -9.15 -7.91
N TYR A 250 23.33 -9.95 -7.19
CA TYR A 250 22.60 -9.46 -6.02
C TYR A 250 23.53 -8.93 -4.92
N ASP A 251 24.70 -9.54 -4.69
CA ASP A 251 25.61 -9.11 -3.63
C ASP A 251 26.12 -7.68 -3.83
N ALA A 252 26.28 -7.23 -5.08
CA ALA A 252 26.68 -5.85 -5.35
C ALA A 252 25.57 -4.85 -4.96
N VAL A 253 24.30 -5.18 -5.26
CA VAL A 253 23.15 -4.35 -4.89
C VAL A 253 22.94 -4.36 -3.38
N ILE A 254 22.97 -5.54 -2.76
CA ILE A 254 22.83 -5.73 -1.32
C ILE A 254 23.94 -5.00 -0.58
N GLY A 255 25.19 -5.15 -1.01
CA GLY A 255 26.36 -4.52 -0.41
C GLY A 255 26.21 -3.00 -0.35
N ALA A 256 25.82 -2.37 -1.46
CA ALA A 256 25.59 -0.92 -1.51
C ALA A 256 24.53 -0.48 -0.48
N MET A 257 23.38 -1.17 -0.43
CA MET A 257 22.30 -0.84 0.51
C MET A 257 22.69 -1.04 1.98
N VAL A 258 23.39 -2.14 2.29
CA VAL A 258 23.85 -2.44 3.65
C VAL A 258 24.90 -1.43 4.11
N GLU A 259 25.87 -1.11 3.27
CA GLU A 259 26.92 -0.13 3.58
C GLU A 259 26.34 1.23 3.97
N HIS A 260 25.29 1.66 3.26
CA HIS A 260 24.65 2.95 3.47
C HIS A 260 23.45 2.90 4.42
N GLN A 261 23.15 1.73 5.01
CA GLN A 261 22.01 1.52 5.91
C GLN A 261 20.66 1.93 5.30
N VAL A 262 20.47 1.66 4.00
CA VAL A 262 19.24 1.97 3.28
C VAL A 262 18.22 0.86 3.50
N ALA A 263 17.04 1.24 3.96
CA ALA A 263 15.95 0.30 4.18
C ALA A 263 15.32 -0.15 2.87
N TRP A 264 14.69 -1.32 2.87
CA TRP A 264 14.02 -1.86 1.70
C TRP A 264 12.64 -2.39 2.01
N THR A 265 11.67 -2.03 1.17
CA THR A 265 10.30 -2.55 1.24
C THR A 265 9.94 -3.34 0.00
N PRO A 266 9.97 -4.69 0.05
CA PRO A 266 9.70 -5.54 -1.12
C PRO A 266 8.29 -5.37 -1.69
N THR A 267 7.29 -5.12 -0.85
CA THR A 267 5.85 -5.17 -1.21
C THR A 267 5.48 -6.51 -1.87
N ILE A 268 6.13 -7.60 -1.45
CA ILE A 268 6.10 -8.86 -2.19
C ILE A 268 4.69 -9.47 -2.30
N ALA A 269 3.88 -9.34 -1.24
CA ALA A 269 2.53 -9.86 -1.20
C ALA A 269 1.58 -9.20 -2.21
N LYS A 270 1.81 -7.92 -2.55
CA LYS A 270 1.04 -7.20 -3.57
C LYS A 270 1.08 -7.90 -4.92
N TRP A 271 2.22 -8.47 -5.27
CA TRP A 271 2.49 -9.00 -6.61
C TRP A 271 2.48 -10.52 -6.67
N LEU A 272 3.04 -11.18 -5.64
CA LEU A 272 3.44 -12.58 -5.74
C LEU A 272 2.75 -13.49 -4.71
N ARG A 273 1.85 -12.96 -3.85
CA ARG A 273 1.13 -13.81 -2.87
C ARG A 273 0.40 -15.03 -3.46
N PRO A 274 -0.13 -15.04 -4.70
CA PRO A 274 -0.74 -16.25 -5.25
C PRO A 274 0.26 -17.38 -5.54
N LEU A 275 1.57 -17.08 -5.57
CA LEU A 275 2.65 -18.05 -5.77
C LEU A 275 3.24 -18.56 -4.44
N SER A 276 2.84 -17.97 -3.32
CA SER A 276 3.29 -18.39 -1.99
C SER A 276 2.74 -19.78 -1.63
N PRO A 277 3.51 -20.63 -0.92
CA PRO A 277 3.00 -21.84 -0.28
C PRO A 277 1.77 -21.58 0.61
N SER A 278 1.64 -20.39 1.20
CA SER A 278 0.51 -19.96 2.04
C SER A 278 -0.66 -19.37 1.26
N ALA A 279 -0.67 -19.40 -0.08
CA ALA A 279 -1.68 -18.75 -0.91
C ALA A 279 -3.13 -19.15 -0.57
N SER A 280 -3.38 -20.42 -0.24
CA SER A 280 -4.72 -20.87 0.19
C SER A 280 -5.15 -20.24 1.51
N ARG A 281 -4.24 -20.17 2.48
CA ARG A 281 -4.47 -19.53 3.79
C ARG A 281 -4.72 -18.02 3.63
N PHE A 282 -3.94 -17.36 2.77
CA PHE A 282 -4.16 -15.95 2.40
C PHE A 282 -5.56 -15.75 1.83
N ARG A 283 -5.96 -16.60 0.87
CA ARG A 283 -7.26 -16.50 0.23
C ARG A 283 -8.42 -16.70 1.19
N GLU A 284 -8.29 -17.64 2.12
CA GLU A 284 -9.29 -17.88 3.16
C GLU A 284 -9.47 -16.65 4.04
N ARG A 285 -8.37 -16.06 4.53
CA ARG A 285 -8.41 -14.87 5.37
C ARG A 285 -8.95 -13.65 4.64
N GLU A 286 -8.55 -13.46 3.39
CA GLU A 286 -9.10 -12.41 2.53
C GLU A 286 -10.63 -12.53 2.44
N ASN A 287 -11.14 -13.74 2.18
CA ASN A 287 -12.57 -14.00 2.12
C ASN A 287 -13.27 -13.77 3.47
N GLN A 288 -12.65 -14.10 4.60
CA GLN A 288 -13.24 -13.80 5.92
C GLN A 288 -13.52 -12.31 6.11
N ILE A 289 -12.60 -11.45 5.67
CA ILE A 289 -12.76 -9.99 5.75
C ILE A 289 -13.77 -9.51 4.70
N LEU A 290 -13.59 -9.92 3.43
CA LEU A 290 -14.44 -9.48 2.32
C LEU A 290 -15.90 -9.97 2.44
N ASN A 291 -16.15 -11.07 3.16
CA ASN A 291 -17.49 -11.59 3.42
C ASN A 291 -18.07 -11.10 4.74
N ASN A 292 -17.33 -10.32 5.54
CA ASN A 292 -17.85 -9.81 6.80
C ASN A 292 -18.95 -8.79 6.50
N PRO A 293 -20.22 -9.01 6.93
CA PRO A 293 -21.33 -8.13 6.60
C PRO A 293 -21.23 -6.74 7.24
N ASN A 294 -20.32 -6.56 8.19
CA ASN A 294 -20.03 -5.27 8.82
C ASN A 294 -18.84 -4.56 8.19
N ALA A 295 -18.01 -5.26 7.41
CA ALA A 295 -16.93 -4.65 6.63
C ALA A 295 -17.54 -3.96 5.41
N ASP A 296 -17.71 -2.64 5.49
CA ASP A 296 -18.30 -1.80 4.44
C ASP A 296 -17.26 -1.41 3.38
N LEU A 297 -16.61 -2.42 2.81
CA LEU A 297 -15.56 -2.25 1.81
C LEU A 297 -16.18 -2.07 0.41
N PRO A 298 -15.64 -1.18 -0.44
CA PRO A 298 -16.08 -1.06 -1.82
C PRO A 298 -15.96 -2.38 -2.59
N ALA A 299 -16.90 -2.64 -3.51
CA ALA A 299 -16.90 -3.86 -4.35
C ALA A 299 -15.60 -4.01 -5.17
N ALA A 300 -14.99 -2.90 -5.52
CA ALA A 300 -13.72 -2.86 -6.21
C ALA A 300 -12.58 -3.55 -5.41
N VAL A 301 -12.60 -3.54 -4.07
CA VAL A 301 -11.60 -4.20 -3.20
C VAL A 301 -11.63 -5.72 -3.39
N ARG A 302 -12.83 -6.32 -3.45
CA ARG A 302 -12.98 -7.74 -3.79
C ARG A 302 -12.43 -8.02 -5.17
N THR A 303 -12.84 -7.21 -6.15
CA THR A 303 -12.48 -7.42 -7.55
C THR A 303 -10.97 -7.41 -7.76
N VAL A 304 -10.25 -6.44 -7.19
CA VAL A 304 -8.77 -6.39 -7.30
C VAL A 304 -8.07 -7.50 -6.54
N THR A 305 -8.63 -7.90 -5.39
CA THR A 305 -8.09 -9.02 -4.60
C THR A 305 -8.23 -10.32 -5.38
N ASP A 306 -9.39 -10.59 -5.97
CA ASP A 306 -9.67 -11.78 -6.80
C ASP A 306 -8.85 -11.77 -8.08
N ASN A 307 -8.75 -10.60 -8.73
CA ASN A 307 -8.01 -10.42 -9.98
C ASN A 307 -6.52 -10.78 -9.83
N ALA A 308 -5.91 -10.58 -8.64
CA ALA A 308 -4.53 -10.97 -8.40
C ALA A 308 -4.30 -12.48 -8.57
N TYR A 309 -5.25 -13.32 -8.13
CA TYR A 309 -5.20 -14.78 -8.31
C TYR A 309 -5.64 -15.17 -9.72
N ASP A 310 -6.76 -14.63 -10.20
CA ASP A 310 -7.34 -14.98 -11.50
C ASP A 310 -6.39 -14.64 -12.67
N LYS A 311 -5.58 -13.59 -12.53
CA LYS A 311 -4.52 -13.28 -13.49
C LYS A 311 -3.58 -14.46 -13.67
N LEU A 312 -3.01 -14.95 -12.58
CA LEU A 312 -1.98 -16.00 -12.61
C LEU A 312 -2.59 -17.38 -12.89
N LEU A 313 -3.74 -17.69 -12.28
CA LEU A 313 -4.31 -19.04 -12.29
C LEU A 313 -5.25 -19.32 -13.47
N LYS A 314 -5.88 -18.28 -14.05
CA LYS A 314 -6.88 -18.46 -15.12
C LYS A 314 -6.44 -17.86 -16.46
N ARG A 315 -5.63 -16.80 -16.47
CA ARG A 315 -5.30 -16.04 -17.70
C ARG A 315 -3.89 -16.28 -18.22
N TYR A 316 -2.91 -16.49 -17.35
CA TYR A 316 -1.54 -16.79 -17.79
C TYR A 316 -1.47 -18.15 -18.49
N LYS A 317 -0.74 -18.17 -19.61
CA LYS A 317 -0.34 -19.43 -20.27
C LYS A 317 0.65 -20.17 -19.36
N PRO A 318 0.79 -21.51 -19.49
CA PRO A 318 1.74 -22.29 -18.68
C PRO A 318 3.15 -21.71 -18.65
N ALA A 319 3.71 -21.32 -19.80
CA ALA A 319 5.04 -20.70 -19.87
C ALA A 319 5.15 -19.37 -19.10
N GLN A 320 4.08 -18.56 -19.08
CA GLN A 320 4.05 -17.32 -18.30
C GLN A 320 3.98 -17.61 -16.80
N LEU A 321 3.21 -18.63 -16.41
CA LEU A 321 3.13 -19.06 -15.01
C LEU A 321 4.48 -19.60 -14.52
N ASP A 322 5.19 -20.39 -15.33
CA ASP A 322 6.52 -20.87 -14.99
C ASP A 322 7.53 -19.73 -14.88
N GLN A 323 7.45 -18.75 -15.79
CA GLN A 323 8.24 -17.53 -15.69
C GLN A 323 7.95 -16.75 -14.39
N ALA A 324 6.68 -16.65 -13.98
CA ALA A 324 6.30 -15.98 -12.74
C ALA A 324 6.84 -16.70 -11.49
N LYS A 325 6.84 -18.04 -11.49
CA LYS A 325 7.45 -18.85 -10.42
C LYS A 325 8.95 -18.61 -10.30
N ILE A 326 9.67 -18.56 -11.42
CA ILE A 326 11.11 -18.21 -11.43
C ILE A 326 11.32 -16.81 -10.82
N GLY A 327 10.49 -15.83 -11.19
CA GLY A 327 10.54 -14.50 -10.61
C GLY A 327 10.30 -14.48 -9.10
N TYR A 328 9.36 -15.29 -8.62
CA TYR A 328 9.09 -15.46 -7.19
C TYR A 328 10.27 -16.09 -6.44
N GLU A 329 10.86 -17.16 -6.95
CA GLU A 329 12.04 -17.79 -6.36
C GLU A 329 13.21 -16.80 -6.24
N LYS A 330 13.46 -16.02 -7.31
CA LYS A 330 14.48 -14.96 -7.33
C LYS A 330 14.20 -13.82 -6.34
N ALA A 331 12.93 -13.49 -6.11
CA ALA A 331 12.55 -12.49 -5.12
C ALA A 331 12.80 -12.99 -3.68
N ILE A 332 12.39 -14.22 -3.41
CA ILE A 332 12.60 -14.90 -2.13
C ILE A 332 14.10 -15.05 -1.82
N GLU A 333 14.92 -15.36 -2.84
CA GLU A 333 16.38 -15.41 -2.70
C GLU A 333 16.95 -14.04 -2.30
N PHE A 334 16.51 -12.95 -2.94
CA PHE A 334 16.98 -11.61 -2.60
C PHE A 334 16.65 -11.25 -1.15
N ILE A 335 15.41 -11.46 -0.69
CA ILE A 335 14.99 -11.21 0.70
C ILE A 335 15.91 -11.95 1.67
N ARG A 336 16.12 -13.24 1.44
CA ARG A 336 16.98 -14.08 2.28
C ARG A 336 18.41 -13.55 2.37
N ARG A 337 19.02 -13.22 1.22
CA ARG A 337 20.40 -12.73 1.15
C ARG A 337 20.54 -11.35 1.78
N PHE A 338 19.60 -10.45 1.51
CA PHE A 338 19.58 -9.09 2.05
C PHE A 338 19.55 -9.11 3.58
N VAL A 339 18.63 -9.88 4.18
CA VAL A 339 18.54 -9.99 5.65
C VAL A 339 19.79 -10.65 6.23
N ARG A 340 20.31 -11.72 5.62
CA ARG A 340 21.55 -12.38 6.08
C ARG A 340 22.76 -11.46 6.05
N ALA A 341 22.80 -10.52 5.11
CA ALA A 341 23.86 -9.52 5.01
C ALA A 341 23.71 -8.35 6.01
N GLY A 342 22.66 -8.35 6.85
CA GLY A 342 22.39 -7.25 7.78
C GLY A 342 21.56 -6.11 7.19
N GLY A 343 20.90 -6.35 6.05
CA GLY A 343 20.00 -5.39 5.42
C GLY A 343 18.78 -5.05 6.28
N ILE A 344 18.33 -3.81 6.19
CA ILE A 344 17.17 -3.30 6.95
C ILE A 344 15.91 -3.57 6.14
N LEU A 345 15.25 -4.70 6.42
CA LEU A 345 13.95 -5.01 5.85
C LEU A 345 12.86 -4.18 6.53
N LYS A 346 11.94 -3.62 5.75
CA LYS A 346 10.79 -2.81 6.18
C LYS A 346 9.58 -3.25 5.38
N GLU A 347 8.44 -3.56 5.99
CA GLU A 347 7.27 -4.02 5.25
C GLU A 347 6.16 -2.96 5.07
N GLY A 348 5.33 -3.17 4.05
CA GLY A 348 4.21 -2.30 3.70
C GLY A 348 3.24 -2.97 2.73
N SER A 349 1.98 -2.53 2.73
CA SER A 349 0.91 -3.20 1.98
C SER A 349 0.85 -2.83 0.50
N ASP A 350 1.15 -1.58 0.16
CA ASP A 350 1.12 -1.03 -1.20
C ASP A 350 -0.19 -1.35 -1.97
N PRO A 351 -1.39 -1.10 -1.40
CA PRO A 351 -2.67 -1.34 -2.11
C PRO A 351 -2.69 -0.59 -3.47
N PRO A 352 -3.50 -1.00 -4.46
CA PRO A 352 -4.76 -1.71 -4.29
C PRO A 352 -4.79 -3.14 -4.86
N ARG A 353 -3.66 -3.79 -5.14
CA ARG A 353 -3.69 -5.19 -5.67
C ARG A 353 -3.93 -6.24 -4.57
N GLY A 354 -4.89 -5.96 -3.71
CA GLY A 354 -5.22 -6.64 -2.46
C GLY A 354 -5.62 -5.60 -1.40
N MET A 355 -5.75 -6.04 -0.16
CA MET A 355 -6.24 -5.21 0.94
C MET A 355 -5.10 -4.50 1.69
N ALA A 356 -5.26 -3.20 1.94
CA ALA A 356 -4.41 -2.44 2.85
C ALA A 356 -4.30 -3.14 4.22
N ALA A 357 -3.19 -2.95 4.94
CA ALA A 357 -2.82 -3.69 6.16
C ALA A 357 -2.62 -5.21 5.98
N LEU A 358 -3.56 -5.93 5.36
CA LEU A 358 -3.48 -7.38 5.24
C LEU A 358 -2.29 -7.80 4.37
N LEU A 359 -2.03 -7.08 3.27
CA LEU A 359 -0.87 -7.35 2.42
C LEU A 359 0.46 -7.22 3.19
N MET A 360 0.55 -6.33 4.19
CA MET A 360 1.74 -6.23 5.06
C MET A 360 1.89 -7.50 5.91
N HIS A 361 0.82 -8.01 6.54
CA HIS A 361 0.87 -9.28 7.27
C HIS A 361 1.19 -10.49 6.38
N GLN A 362 0.65 -10.51 5.17
CA GLN A 362 0.97 -11.55 4.19
C GLN A 362 2.44 -11.48 3.77
N ALA A 363 3.01 -10.26 3.66
CA ALA A 363 4.43 -10.09 3.41
C ALA A 363 5.28 -10.65 4.56
N LEU A 364 4.90 -10.44 5.83
CA LEU A 364 5.59 -11.05 6.98
C LEU A 364 5.62 -12.59 6.91
N VAL A 365 4.53 -13.21 6.45
CA VAL A 365 4.49 -14.66 6.22
C VAL A 365 5.47 -15.05 5.11
N MET A 366 5.49 -14.31 4.00
CA MET A 366 6.39 -14.57 2.87
C MET A 366 7.86 -14.31 3.20
N ASP A 367 8.16 -13.39 4.11
CA ASP A 367 9.51 -13.18 4.65
C ASP A 367 9.99 -14.41 5.42
N VAL A 368 9.13 -14.96 6.28
CA VAL A 368 9.45 -16.19 7.03
C VAL A 368 9.58 -17.38 6.09
N GLU A 369 8.76 -17.48 5.04
CA GLU A 369 8.94 -18.46 3.94
C GLU A 369 10.29 -18.29 3.23
N ALA A 370 10.78 -17.04 3.11
CA ALA A 370 12.12 -16.76 2.61
C ALA A 370 13.25 -17.15 3.58
N GLY A 371 12.94 -17.50 4.83
CA GLY A 371 13.90 -17.83 5.87
C GLY A 371 14.33 -16.63 6.72
N VAL A 372 13.58 -15.53 6.68
CA VAL A 372 13.73 -14.43 7.63
C VAL A 372 13.25 -14.91 9.00
N PRO A 373 14.01 -14.68 10.09
CA PRO A 373 13.54 -15.01 11.43
C PRO A 373 12.24 -14.26 11.78
N PRO A 374 11.24 -14.89 12.44
CA PRO A 374 9.98 -14.23 12.79
C PRO A 374 10.16 -12.92 13.58
N MET A 375 11.13 -12.84 14.48
CA MET A 375 11.46 -11.60 15.19
C MET A 375 11.87 -10.49 14.22
N THR A 376 12.72 -10.79 13.24
CA THR A 376 13.16 -9.83 12.22
C THR A 376 11.99 -9.39 11.33
N ALA A 377 11.08 -10.30 10.98
CA ALA A 377 9.85 -9.95 10.25
C ALA A 377 8.98 -8.98 11.08
N ILE A 378 8.79 -9.23 12.38
CA ILE A 378 8.07 -8.31 13.28
C ILE A 378 8.72 -6.92 13.31
N GLN A 379 10.06 -6.85 13.35
CA GLN A 379 10.80 -5.59 13.28
C GLN A 379 10.58 -4.85 11.95
N ALA A 380 10.44 -5.58 10.84
CA ALA A 380 10.17 -5.02 9.53
C ALA A 380 8.83 -4.26 9.47
N ALA A 381 7.83 -4.66 10.25
CA ALA A 381 6.54 -3.97 10.37
C ALA A 381 6.41 -3.07 11.63
N THR A 382 7.50 -2.81 12.34
CA THR A 382 7.51 -1.99 13.57
C THR A 382 8.73 -1.06 13.61
N LEU A 383 9.78 -1.43 14.34
CA LEU A 383 10.92 -0.58 14.62
C LEU A 383 11.69 -0.16 13.37
N ASN A 384 11.83 -1.03 12.37
CA ASN A 384 12.55 -0.69 11.14
C ASN A 384 11.82 0.39 10.33
N VAL A 385 10.48 0.35 10.29
CA VAL A 385 9.68 1.40 9.67
C VAL A 385 9.89 2.73 10.40
N ALA A 386 9.80 2.71 11.74
CA ALA A 386 9.99 3.91 12.56
C ALA A 386 11.41 4.50 12.39
N LYS A 387 12.46 3.66 12.37
CA LYS A 387 13.84 4.10 12.14
C LYS A 387 14.06 4.70 10.76
N THR A 388 13.51 4.05 9.73
CA THR A 388 13.60 4.52 8.34
C THR A 388 13.09 5.95 8.23
N PHE A 389 11.92 6.22 8.84
CA PHE A 389 11.31 7.54 8.79
C PHE A 389 11.68 8.46 9.97
N LYS A 390 12.73 8.13 10.74
CA LYS A 390 13.26 8.91 11.88
C LYS A 390 12.19 9.24 12.94
N LYS A 391 11.30 8.29 13.19
CA LYS A 391 10.20 8.32 14.16
C LYS A 391 10.41 7.35 15.33
N ASP A 392 11.52 6.63 15.35
CA ASP A 392 11.84 5.58 16.34
C ASP A 392 12.05 6.11 17.75
N LYS A 393 12.27 7.41 17.94
CA LYS A 393 12.25 8.03 19.28
C LYS A 393 10.92 7.81 19.99
N ASP A 394 9.81 7.83 19.26
CA ASP A 394 8.46 7.78 19.82
C ASP A 394 7.71 6.49 19.46
N TYR A 395 8.07 5.78 18.38
CA TYR A 395 7.28 4.68 17.82
C TYR A 395 8.12 3.43 17.51
N GLY A 396 7.43 2.30 17.27
CA GLY A 396 8.02 1.07 16.74
C GLY A 396 8.58 0.09 17.78
N SER A 397 8.62 0.45 19.07
CA SER A 397 8.96 -0.48 20.15
C SER A 397 8.23 -0.14 21.46
N VAL A 398 8.11 -1.14 22.34
CA VAL A 398 7.49 -1.01 23.67
C VAL A 398 8.56 -0.70 24.70
N GLU A 399 8.94 0.58 24.80
CA GLU A 399 9.99 1.05 25.69
C GLU A 399 9.52 2.26 26.51
N PRO A 400 9.94 2.40 27.79
CA PRO A 400 9.57 3.54 28.61
C PRO A 400 9.85 4.89 27.92
N GLY A 401 8.90 5.81 28.03
CA GLY A 401 8.94 7.13 27.41
C GLY A 401 8.37 7.19 25.98
N LYS A 402 8.27 6.07 25.26
CA LYS A 402 7.67 6.04 23.90
C LYS A 402 6.14 6.15 23.93
N VAL A 403 5.55 6.49 22.79
CA VAL A 403 4.10 6.56 22.62
C VAL A 403 3.50 5.16 22.77
N ALA A 404 2.41 5.08 23.53
CA ALA A 404 1.78 3.82 23.88
C ALA A 404 0.86 3.31 22.77
N ASP A 405 1.48 2.76 21.73
CA ASP A 405 0.80 2.06 20.64
C ASP A 405 1.08 0.56 20.74
N LEU A 406 0.03 -0.26 20.84
CA LEU A 406 0.15 -1.72 20.99
C LEU A 406 -0.83 -2.46 20.07
N SER A 407 -0.39 -3.61 19.58
CA SER A 407 -1.24 -4.64 18.99
C SER A 407 -1.18 -5.90 19.87
N VAL A 408 -2.33 -6.35 20.38
CA VAL A 408 -2.44 -7.56 21.19
C VAL A 408 -3.08 -8.65 20.34
N VAL A 409 -2.37 -9.75 20.15
CA VAL A 409 -2.77 -10.85 19.28
C VAL A 409 -2.99 -12.13 20.06
N GLU A 410 -3.81 -13.01 19.50
CA GLU A 410 -3.92 -14.39 19.96
C GLU A 410 -2.77 -15.24 19.42
N GLY A 411 -2.23 -16.15 20.25
CA GLY A 411 -1.11 -17.02 19.88
C GLY A 411 0.27 -16.36 20.03
N ASP A 412 1.30 -17.06 19.54
CA ASP A 412 2.71 -16.64 19.60
C ASP A 412 3.26 -16.41 18.17
N PRO A 413 3.43 -15.15 17.74
CA PRO A 413 4.01 -14.80 16.44
C PRO A 413 5.44 -15.31 16.18
N LEU A 414 6.20 -15.68 17.21
CA LEU A 414 7.52 -16.27 17.01
C LEU A 414 7.46 -17.77 16.66
N GLN A 415 6.33 -18.43 16.91
CA GLN A 415 6.07 -19.81 16.53
C GLN A 415 5.33 -19.90 15.19
N ASP A 416 4.34 -19.03 14.97
CA ASP A 416 3.64 -18.88 13.70
C ASP A 416 3.40 -17.38 13.43
N ILE A 417 4.18 -16.81 12.51
CA ILE A 417 4.13 -15.38 12.16
C ILE A 417 2.73 -14.94 11.68
N TRP A 418 1.90 -15.89 11.24
CA TRP A 418 0.50 -15.64 10.91
C TRP A 418 -0.28 -14.98 12.05
N MET A 419 0.07 -15.30 13.31
CA MET A 419 -0.63 -14.79 14.49
C MET A 419 -0.61 -13.27 14.59
N THR A 420 0.32 -12.59 13.90
CA THR A 420 0.37 -11.11 13.84
C THR A 420 -0.93 -10.46 13.38
N GLN A 421 -1.75 -11.14 12.57
CA GLN A 421 -3.02 -10.60 12.06
C GLN A 421 -4.26 -11.02 12.87
N ASN A 422 -4.09 -11.87 13.90
CA ASN A 422 -5.17 -12.34 14.78
C ASN A 422 -5.36 -11.39 15.97
N VAL A 423 -5.62 -10.13 15.66
CA VAL A 423 -5.67 -9.02 16.60
C VAL A 423 -6.94 -9.10 17.46
N LYS A 424 -6.75 -8.90 18.77
CA LYS A 424 -7.83 -8.92 19.79
C LYS A 424 -8.02 -7.57 20.46
N MET A 425 -6.99 -6.74 20.46
CA MET A 425 -7.03 -5.40 21.04
C MET A 425 -5.96 -4.53 20.39
N VAL A 426 -6.31 -3.28 20.15
CA VAL A 426 -5.38 -2.23 19.74
C VAL A 426 -5.40 -1.14 20.80
N ILE A 427 -4.23 -0.60 21.11
CA ILE A 427 -4.08 0.60 21.92
C ILE A 427 -3.37 1.63 21.06
N MET A 428 -3.90 2.84 21.00
CA MET A 428 -3.28 3.98 20.32
C MET A 428 -3.24 5.19 21.25
N ASP A 429 -2.08 5.84 21.34
CA ASP A 429 -1.86 6.97 22.25
C ASP A 429 -2.36 6.65 23.68
N GLY A 430 -2.14 5.40 24.12
CA GLY A 430 -2.52 4.87 25.42
C GLY A 430 -4.00 4.57 25.64
N LYS A 431 -4.85 4.69 24.61
CA LYS A 431 -6.30 4.41 24.68
C LYS A 431 -6.64 3.12 23.96
N VAL A 432 -7.49 2.29 24.57
CA VAL A 432 -8.04 1.10 23.92
C VAL A 432 -8.94 1.55 22.77
N ILE A 433 -8.67 1.02 21.58
CA ILE A 433 -9.39 1.32 20.35
C ILE A 433 -10.35 0.17 20.05
N ASP A 434 -11.60 0.50 19.73
CA ASP A 434 -12.51 -0.47 19.14
C ASP A 434 -12.02 -0.83 17.74
N ILE A 435 -11.88 -2.12 17.47
CA ILE A 435 -11.33 -2.69 16.22
C ILE A 435 -12.39 -3.43 15.39
N ALA A 436 -13.65 -3.38 15.81
CA ALA A 436 -14.74 -3.97 15.05
C ALA A 436 -14.97 -3.18 13.75
N PHE A 437 -15.43 -3.89 12.71
CA PHE A 437 -16.04 -3.22 11.57
C PHE A 437 -17.42 -2.70 11.99
N THR A 438 -17.70 -1.42 11.74
CA THR A 438 -18.94 -0.75 12.17
C THR A 438 -19.68 -0.11 11.00
N LYS A 439 -19.26 -0.38 9.76
CA LYS A 439 -19.71 0.33 8.56
C LYS A 439 -19.45 1.84 8.65
N TYR A 440 -18.31 2.19 9.24
CA TYR A 440 -17.92 3.57 9.43
C TYR A 440 -17.77 4.28 8.08
N LYS A 441 -18.38 5.46 7.95
CA LYS A 441 -18.20 6.34 6.80
C LYS A 441 -17.29 7.50 7.18
N ASN A 442 -16.21 7.67 6.43
CA ASN A 442 -15.30 8.78 6.59
C ASN A 442 -16.05 10.11 6.29
N PRO A 443 -16.02 11.10 7.20
CA PRO A 443 -16.71 12.37 7.02
C PRO A 443 -16.07 13.24 5.92
N ILE A 444 -14.86 12.90 5.46
CA ILE A 444 -14.14 13.58 4.41
C ILE A 444 -13.77 12.51 3.36
N PRO A 445 -14.72 12.11 2.49
CA PRO A 445 -14.44 11.10 1.48
C PRO A 445 -13.30 11.55 0.57
N SER A 446 -12.59 10.60 -0.01
CA SER A 446 -11.62 10.94 -1.06
C SER A 446 -12.35 11.58 -2.23
N PHE A 447 -11.64 12.39 -3.03
CA PHE A 447 -12.15 12.99 -4.27
C PHE A 447 -11.55 12.39 -5.55
N TYR A 448 -10.54 11.53 -5.43
CA TYR A 448 -10.06 10.67 -6.52
C TYR A 448 -10.35 9.21 -6.22
N SER A 449 -10.90 8.46 -7.19
CA SER A 449 -10.98 7.01 -7.06
C SER A 449 -9.57 6.44 -6.98
N TYR A 450 -9.38 5.44 -6.11
CA TYR A 450 -8.12 4.72 -6.01
C TYR A 450 -7.79 3.90 -7.27
N GLN A 451 -8.72 3.86 -8.23
CA GLN A 451 -8.51 3.34 -9.57
C GLN A 451 -8.85 4.40 -10.61
N SER A 452 -7.95 4.59 -11.56
CA SER A 452 -8.09 5.64 -12.57
C SER A 452 -9.27 5.36 -13.49
N LEU A 453 -10.24 6.26 -13.54
CA LEU A 453 -11.15 6.34 -14.68
C LEU A 453 -10.36 6.89 -15.87
N PRO A 454 -10.48 6.31 -17.08
CA PRO A 454 -9.91 6.94 -18.26
C PRO A 454 -10.50 8.34 -18.40
N LEU A 455 -9.65 9.32 -18.71
CA LEU A 455 -10.10 10.69 -18.90
C LEU A 455 -11.06 10.74 -20.09
N ASP A 456 -10.67 10.21 -21.25
CA ASP A 456 -11.51 10.22 -22.45
C ASP A 456 -12.04 8.83 -22.81
N LEU A 457 -13.26 8.82 -23.36
CA LEU A 457 -13.95 7.61 -23.79
C LEU A 457 -14.26 7.66 -25.29
N GLU A 458 -13.92 6.58 -25.98
CA GLU A 458 -14.41 6.28 -27.32
C GLU A 458 -15.50 5.22 -27.23
N ILE A 459 -16.60 5.40 -27.98
CA ILE A 459 -17.69 4.42 -28.01
C ILE A 459 -18.00 3.96 -29.42
N THR A 460 -18.48 2.72 -29.57
CA THR A 460 -18.94 2.17 -30.83
C THR A 460 -20.10 1.21 -30.61
N PRO A 461 -21.24 1.35 -31.32
CA PRO A 461 -21.53 2.36 -32.34
C PRO A 461 -21.77 3.77 -31.76
N LEU A 462 -21.64 4.80 -32.61
CA LEU A 462 -21.94 6.19 -32.26
C LEU A 462 -23.40 6.59 -32.55
N PHE A 463 -24.11 5.77 -33.33
CA PHE A 463 -25.48 6.03 -33.76
C PHE A 463 -26.36 4.80 -33.60
N LEU A 464 -27.57 4.99 -33.06
CA LEU A 464 -28.63 3.98 -32.99
C LEU A 464 -29.98 4.58 -33.39
N ILE A 465 -30.98 3.72 -33.59
CA ILE A 465 -32.38 4.12 -33.80
C ILE A 465 -33.14 3.97 -32.47
N GLU A 466 -34.06 4.87 -32.15
CA GLU A 466 -34.86 4.78 -30.93
C GLU A 466 -35.57 3.42 -30.81
N GLY A 467 -35.51 2.84 -29.60
CA GLY A 467 -36.03 1.51 -29.32
C GLY A 467 -35.34 0.37 -30.08
N SER A 468 -34.19 0.59 -30.73
CA SER A 468 -33.40 -0.50 -31.33
C SER A 468 -32.56 -1.22 -30.29
N GLY A 469 -32.35 -2.52 -30.48
CA GLY A 469 -31.52 -3.34 -29.61
C GLY A 469 -32.13 -4.72 -29.30
N PRO A 470 -31.54 -5.47 -28.35
CA PRO A 470 -30.39 -5.08 -27.52
C PRO A 470 -29.11 -4.90 -28.36
N THR A 471 -28.38 -3.82 -28.09
CA THR A 471 -27.17 -3.47 -28.83
C THR A 471 -25.94 -3.60 -27.95
N THR A 472 -24.87 -4.19 -28.50
CA THR A 472 -23.56 -4.16 -27.85
C THR A 472 -22.87 -2.82 -28.08
N LEU A 473 -22.59 -2.10 -27.00
CA LEU A 473 -21.75 -0.91 -26.98
C LEU A 473 -20.33 -1.30 -26.55
N LYS A 474 -19.35 -1.05 -27.41
CA LYS A 474 -17.93 -1.08 -27.03
C LYS A 474 -17.56 0.28 -26.47
N VAL A 475 -16.90 0.29 -25.31
CA VAL A 475 -16.39 1.49 -24.65
C VAL A 475 -14.89 1.33 -24.49
N ARG A 476 -14.11 2.24 -25.06
CA ARG A 476 -12.65 2.22 -25.07
C ARG A 476 -12.09 3.49 -24.44
N GLY A 477 -10.89 3.39 -23.90
CA GLY A 477 -10.16 4.48 -23.28
C GLY A 477 -8.69 4.10 -23.16
N GLN A 478 -7.83 5.10 -22.95
CA GLN A 478 -6.39 4.86 -22.80
C GLN A 478 -6.08 4.30 -21.41
N GLY A 479 -6.16 2.98 -21.25
CA GLY A 479 -5.87 2.30 -19.99
C GLY A 479 -6.87 2.58 -18.86
N GLY A 480 -6.52 2.10 -17.67
CA GLY A 480 -7.28 2.37 -16.44
C GLY A 480 -8.59 1.60 -16.29
N MET A 481 -9.06 0.84 -17.27
CA MET A 481 -10.30 0.08 -17.12
C MET A 481 -10.13 -1.17 -16.26
N TRP A 482 -11.15 -1.49 -15.48
CA TRP A 482 -11.16 -2.64 -14.57
C TRP A 482 -12.51 -3.36 -14.55
N PRO A 483 -12.58 -4.59 -14.01
CA PRO A 483 -13.83 -5.36 -14.02
C PRO A 483 -14.98 -4.83 -13.17
N PHE A 484 -14.72 -3.90 -12.25
CA PHE A 484 -15.75 -3.24 -11.43
C PHE A 484 -16.20 -1.88 -12.01
N HIS A 485 -15.67 -1.46 -13.16
CA HIS A 485 -16.18 -0.29 -13.86
C HIS A 485 -17.50 -0.62 -14.54
N GLN A 486 -18.47 0.27 -14.37
CA GLN A 486 -19.79 0.17 -14.95
C GLN A 486 -19.98 1.26 -15.98
N VAL A 487 -20.49 0.89 -17.16
CA VAL A 487 -20.91 1.86 -18.18
C VAL A 487 -22.26 2.44 -17.77
N MET A 488 -22.34 3.76 -17.77
CA MET A 488 -23.55 4.51 -17.48
C MET A 488 -24.10 5.14 -18.77
N LEU A 489 -25.42 5.14 -18.93
CA LEU A 489 -26.14 5.85 -19.99
C LEU A 489 -27.11 6.84 -19.33
N ASN A 490 -26.87 8.14 -19.50
CA ASN A 490 -27.57 9.22 -18.79
C ASN A 490 -27.63 8.99 -17.26
N GLY A 491 -26.51 8.55 -16.67
CA GLY A 491 -26.41 8.25 -15.24
C GLY A 491 -27.11 6.96 -14.77
N LYS A 492 -27.66 6.16 -15.70
CA LYS A 492 -28.23 4.84 -15.39
C LYS A 492 -27.27 3.73 -15.79
N PRO A 493 -27.06 2.70 -14.94
CA PRO A 493 -26.11 1.64 -15.23
C PRO A 493 -26.58 0.73 -16.37
N LEU A 494 -25.64 0.30 -17.21
CA LEU A 494 -25.84 -0.73 -18.23
C LEU A 494 -25.20 -2.06 -17.79
N PRO A 495 -25.75 -3.23 -18.20
CA PRO A 495 -25.05 -4.50 -18.09
C PRO A 495 -23.67 -4.41 -18.74
N THR A 496 -22.61 -4.54 -17.95
CA THR A 496 -21.23 -4.28 -18.37
C THR A 496 -20.36 -5.52 -18.15
N SER A 497 -19.40 -5.75 -19.04
CA SER A 497 -18.43 -6.84 -18.98
C SER A 497 -17.03 -6.35 -19.32
N PHE A 498 -16.04 -6.82 -18.57
CA PHE A 498 -14.64 -6.49 -18.77
C PHE A 498 -14.04 -7.22 -19.97
N VAL A 499 -13.36 -6.49 -20.85
CA VAL A 499 -12.61 -7.10 -21.96
C VAL A 499 -11.12 -6.98 -21.70
N SER A 500 -10.63 -5.76 -21.46
CA SER A 500 -9.22 -5.48 -21.16
C SER A 500 -9.05 -4.16 -20.40
N LYS A 501 -7.80 -3.80 -20.06
CA LYS A 501 -7.48 -2.50 -19.44
C LYS A 501 -7.88 -1.29 -20.31
N ASP A 502 -8.14 -1.52 -21.60
CA ASP A 502 -8.46 -0.49 -22.61
C ASP A 502 -9.89 -0.64 -23.17
N GLU A 503 -10.65 -1.68 -22.77
CA GLU A 503 -11.98 -1.94 -23.34
C GLU A 503 -12.96 -2.57 -22.32
N LEU A 504 -14.16 -2.00 -22.29
CA LEU A 504 -15.37 -2.57 -21.68
C LEU A 504 -16.41 -2.82 -22.77
N LYS A 505 -17.28 -3.79 -22.51
CA LYS A 505 -18.46 -4.08 -23.31
C LYS A 505 -19.71 -3.87 -22.48
N ALA A 506 -20.63 -3.03 -22.94
CA ALA A 506 -21.94 -2.83 -22.33
C ALA A 506 -23.08 -3.21 -23.27
N ILE A 507 -24.25 -3.52 -22.70
CA ILE A 507 -25.47 -3.82 -23.46
C ILE A 507 -26.47 -2.68 -23.27
N ILE A 508 -26.87 -2.05 -24.38
CA ILE A 508 -27.97 -1.06 -24.40
C ILE A 508 -29.25 -1.82 -24.73
N PRO A 509 -30.20 -1.96 -23.80
CA PRO A 509 -31.48 -2.55 -24.13
C PRO A 509 -32.38 -1.51 -24.83
N PRO A 510 -33.37 -1.94 -25.64
CA PRO A 510 -34.26 -1.03 -26.38
C PRO A 510 -34.89 0.09 -25.52
N GLU A 511 -35.33 -0.24 -24.31
CA GLU A 511 -35.99 0.66 -23.38
C GLU A 511 -35.06 1.73 -22.79
N ALA A 512 -33.74 1.58 -22.91
CA ALA A 512 -32.79 2.58 -22.45
C ALA A 512 -32.64 3.76 -23.42
N ILE A 513 -33.12 3.62 -24.66
CA ILE A 513 -33.10 4.66 -25.71
C ILE A 513 -34.50 4.89 -26.31
N PRO A 514 -35.50 5.27 -25.49
CA PRO A 514 -36.91 5.28 -25.90
C PRO A 514 -37.26 6.38 -26.92
N THR A 515 -36.41 7.41 -27.04
CA THR A 515 -36.63 8.56 -27.92
C THR A 515 -35.34 8.98 -28.61
N ALA A 516 -35.44 9.53 -29.81
CA ALA A 516 -34.33 10.22 -30.46
C ALA A 516 -33.72 11.32 -29.56
N GLY A 517 -32.41 11.49 -29.63
CA GLY A 517 -31.66 12.43 -28.80
C GLY A 517 -30.17 12.10 -28.68
N THR A 518 -29.45 12.89 -27.89
CA THR A 518 -28.06 12.59 -27.52
C THR A 518 -28.04 12.03 -26.10
N TYR A 519 -27.47 10.85 -25.93
CA TYR A 519 -27.33 10.16 -24.67
C TYR A 519 -25.87 10.24 -24.21
N ILE A 520 -25.66 10.57 -22.95
CA ILE A 520 -24.35 10.68 -22.33
C ILE A 520 -23.90 9.29 -21.89
N VAL A 521 -22.73 8.88 -22.34
CA VAL A 521 -22.06 7.66 -21.89
C VAL A 521 -20.89 8.04 -21.00
N THR A 522 -20.81 7.46 -19.82
CA THR A 522 -19.72 7.66 -18.85
C THR A 522 -19.36 6.33 -18.20
N LEU A 523 -18.24 6.29 -17.49
CA LEU A 523 -17.85 5.20 -16.60
C LEU A 523 -17.96 5.62 -15.15
N LYS A 524 -18.39 4.68 -14.30
CA LYS A 524 -18.42 4.85 -12.85
C LYS A 524 -17.79 3.64 -12.16
N CYS A 525 -17.10 3.88 -11.05
CA CYS A 525 -16.67 2.83 -10.13
C CYS A 525 -17.87 2.36 -9.29
N GLU A 526 -18.21 1.07 -9.37
CA GLU A 526 -19.30 0.51 -8.60
C GLU A 526 -19.02 0.59 -7.08
N GLY A 527 -19.97 1.13 -6.31
CA GLY A 527 -19.88 1.23 -4.86
C GLY A 527 -19.09 2.43 -4.32
N GLU A 528 -18.68 3.37 -5.19
CA GLU A 528 -17.95 4.57 -4.77
C GLU A 528 -18.76 5.85 -5.03
N SER A 529 -18.49 6.89 -4.23
CA SER A 529 -19.14 8.20 -4.30
C SER A 529 -18.50 9.18 -5.31
N PHE A 530 -17.54 8.72 -6.11
CA PHE A 530 -16.76 9.57 -7.03
C PHE A 530 -17.54 10.05 -8.27
N PRO A 531 -17.07 11.14 -8.90
CA PRO A 531 -17.55 11.56 -10.20
C PRO A 531 -17.31 10.48 -11.27
N GLU A 532 -18.20 10.46 -12.26
CA GLU A 532 -18.06 9.62 -13.46
C GLU A 532 -16.92 10.15 -14.35
N SER A 533 -16.45 9.33 -15.30
CA SER A 533 -15.44 9.74 -16.31
C SER A 533 -15.91 10.93 -17.16
N HIS A 534 -15.06 11.45 -18.08
CA HIS A 534 -15.59 12.35 -19.10
C HIS A 534 -16.66 11.65 -19.96
N ARG A 535 -17.47 12.49 -20.60
CA ARG A 535 -18.66 12.11 -21.35
C ARG A 535 -18.30 11.76 -22.79
N ALA A 536 -18.65 10.54 -23.21
CA ALA A 536 -18.87 10.24 -24.61
C ALA A 536 -20.35 10.47 -24.97
N HIS A 537 -20.64 10.63 -26.26
CA HIS A 537 -21.98 10.97 -26.74
C HIS A 537 -22.46 9.91 -27.73
N LEU A 538 -23.55 9.23 -27.38
CA LEU A 538 -24.28 8.32 -28.25
C LEU A 538 -25.45 9.07 -28.88
N VAL A 539 -25.53 9.10 -30.20
CA VAL A 539 -26.65 9.71 -30.92
C VAL A 539 -27.71 8.66 -31.20
N VAL A 540 -28.96 8.96 -30.88
CA VAL A 540 -30.12 8.11 -31.19
C VAL A 540 -31.02 8.87 -32.16
N GLY A 541 -31.24 8.31 -33.34
CA GLY A 541 -32.13 8.84 -34.36
C GLY A 541 -33.56 8.32 -34.24
N PHE A 542 -34.47 8.94 -35.00
CA PHE A 542 -35.88 8.59 -35.04
C PHE A 542 -36.11 7.19 -35.60
N LYS A 543 -37.14 6.52 -35.10
CA LYS A 543 -37.65 5.28 -35.69
C LYS A 543 -38.41 5.66 -36.96
N PRO A 544 -38.08 5.04 -38.10
CA PRO A 544 -38.81 5.28 -39.34
C PRO A 544 -40.27 4.84 -39.26
#